data_AF-A0A519PAG3-F1
#
_entry.id   AF-A0A519PAG3-F1
#
_cell.length_a   1.000
_cell.length_b   1.000
_cell.length_c   1.000
_cell.angle_alpha   90.00
_cell.angle_beta   90.00
_cell.angle_gamma   90.00
#
_symmetry.space_group_name_H-M   'P 1'
#
loop_
_entity.id
_entity.type
_entity.pdbx_description
1 polymer ?
#
loop_
_entity_poly.entity_id
_entity_poly.type
_entity_poly.pdbx_seq_one_letter_code
_entity_poly.pdbx_strand_id
1 'polypeptide(L)' 'GGAMFSDLHSNFMINPGEATAADIEGLGEAVRADVLAKTGVQLDWEIKRIGRLA' A
#
# COMPACT_ATOMS: atom_id res chain seq x y z
N GLY A 1 -8.69 -0.28 5.89
CA GLY A 1 -7.89 -0.38 7.11
C GLY A 1 -7.56 1.00 7.64
N GLY A 2 -6.65 1.10 8.61
CA GLY A 2 -6.20 2.39 9.15
C GLY A 2 -5.17 3.13 8.30
N ALA A 3 -4.60 2.49 7.27
CA ALA A 3 -3.62 3.11 6.36
C ALA A 3 -4.31 3.95 5.27
N MET A 4 -3.61 4.99 4.80
CA MET A 4 -4.05 5.84 3.68
C MET A 4 -2.88 6.21 2.77
N PHE A 5 -3.16 6.66 1.55
CA PHE A 5 -2.17 7.40 0.75
C PHE A 5 -2.20 8.87 1.13
N SER A 6 -1.05 9.54 1.05
CA SER A 6 -0.92 10.97 1.29
C SER A 6 -1.69 11.77 0.24
N ASP A 7 -2.48 12.75 0.69
CA ASP A 7 -3.13 13.72 -0.20
C ASP A 7 -2.13 14.63 -0.93
N LEU A 8 -0.89 14.71 -0.42
CA LEU A 8 0.17 15.55 -1.00
C LEU A 8 1.00 14.81 -2.04
N HIS A 9 1.16 13.49 -1.91
CA HIS A 9 2.02 12.71 -2.80
C HIS A 9 1.69 11.21 -2.77
N SER A 10 1.25 10.67 -3.91
CA SER A 10 0.72 9.30 -4.02
C SER A 10 1.71 8.16 -3.72
N ASN A 11 3.01 8.42 -3.66
CA ASN A 11 3.98 7.38 -3.26
C ASN A 11 4.10 7.21 -1.74
N PHE A 12 3.53 8.10 -0.93
CA PHE A 12 3.56 7.99 0.52
C PHE A 12 2.31 7.29 1.03
N MET A 13 2.48 6.09 1.58
CA MET A 13 1.49 5.48 2.46
C MET A 13 1.72 5.98 3.88
N ILE A 14 0.66 6.44 4.53
CA ILE A 14 0.69 7.06 5.85
C ILE A 14 -0.06 6.17 6.83
N ASN A 15 0.55 5.99 8.00
CA ASN A 15 -0.15 5.55 9.21
C ASN A 15 -0.57 6.80 10.01
N PRO A 16 -1.87 7.12 10.11
CA PRO A 16 -2.36 8.26 10.88
C PRO A 16 -2.43 8.00 12.41
N GLY A 17 -2.04 6.81 12.87
CA GLY A 17 -1.91 6.45 14.29
C GLY A 17 -2.19 4.97 14.56
N GLU A 18 -3.23 4.42 13.94
CA GLU A 18 -3.78 3.09 14.26
C GLU A 18 -3.55 2.04 13.15
N ALA A 19 -2.84 2.38 12.06
CA ALA A 19 -2.63 1.45 10.97
C ALA A 19 -1.67 0.32 11.37
N THR A 20 -2.09 -0.91 11.10
CA THR A 20 -1.27 -2.11 11.26
C THR A 20 -0.42 -2.37 10.02
N ALA A 21 0.57 -3.27 10.11
CA ALA A 21 1.32 -3.73 8.95
C ALA A 21 0.38 -4.33 7.88
N ALA A 22 -0.62 -5.11 8.30
CA ALA A 22 -1.62 -5.69 7.40
C ALA A 22 -2.45 -4.62 6.68
N ASP A 23 -2.76 -3.49 7.32
CA ASP A 23 -3.46 -2.39 6.67
C ASP A 23 -2.64 -1.74 5.56
N ILE A 24 -1.34 -1.51 5.80
CA ILE A 24 -0.43 -0.89 4.81
C ILE A 24 -0.22 -1.85 3.64
N GLU A 25 0.06 -3.11 3.92
CA GLU A 25 0.28 -4.12 2.88
C GLU A 25 -1.00 -4.33 2.05
N GLY A 26 -2.16 -4.44 2.70
CA GLY A 26 -3.45 -4.60 2.02
C GLY A 26 -3.81 -3.39 1.15
N LEU A 27 -3.58 -2.16 1.65
CA LEU A 27 -3.76 -0.95 0.86
C LEU A 27 -2.84 -0.91 -0.37
N GLY A 28 -1.56 -1.27 -0.19
CA GLY A 28 -0.61 -1.31 -1.28
C GLY A 28 -0.98 -2.35 -2.34
N GLU A 29 -1.35 -3.56 -1.97
CA GLU A 29 -1.79 -4.59 -2.93
C GLU A 29 -3.07 -4.18 -3.67
N ALA A 30 -4.02 -3.54 -2.99
CA ALA A 30 -5.24 -3.03 -3.63
C ALA A 30 -4.90 -1.99 -4.72
N VAL A 31 -4.01 -1.03 -4.41
CA VAL A 31 -3.62 -0.01 -5.40
C VAL A 31 -2.79 -0.60 -6.53
N ARG A 32 -1.90 -1.56 -6.26
CA ARG A 32 -1.15 -2.27 -7.31
C ARG A 32 -2.09 -2.99 -8.29
N ALA A 33 -3.12 -3.68 -7.77
CA ALA A 33 -4.13 -4.33 -8.59
C ALA A 33 -4.94 -3.31 -9.41
N ASP A 34 -5.33 -2.19 -8.81
CA ASP A 34 -6.05 -1.11 -9.48
C ASP A 34 -5.24 -0.46 -10.61
N VAL A 35 -3.95 -0.18 -10.38
CA VAL A 35 -3.06 0.39 -11.39
C VAL A 35 -2.87 -0.57 -12.55
N LEU A 36 -2.66 -1.87 -12.28
CA LEU A 36 -2.58 -2.89 -13.32
C LEU A 36 -3.86 -2.93 -14.16
N ALA A 37 -5.03 -2.98 -13.52
CA ALA A 37 -6.31 -3.06 -14.21
C ALA A 37 -6.61 -1.82 -15.06
N LYS A 38 -6.25 -0.62 -14.58
CA LYS A 38 -6.56 0.66 -15.24
C LYS A 38 -5.56 1.03 -16.32
N THR A 39 -4.30 0.63 -16.18
CA THR A 39 -3.19 1.13 -17.02
C THR A 39 -2.38 0.05 -17.72
N GLY A 40 -2.53 -1.21 -17.32
CA GLY A 40 -1.66 -2.31 -17.77
C GLY A 40 -0.26 -2.29 -17.16
N VAL A 41 0.05 -1.35 -16.27
CA VAL A 41 1.36 -1.24 -15.61
C VAL A 41 1.37 -2.07 -14.33
N GLN A 42 2.29 -3.05 -14.28
CA GLN A 42 2.58 -3.78 -13.06
C GLN A 42 3.54 -2.96 -12.20
N LEU A 43 3.08 -2.53 -11.03
CA LEU A 43 3.96 -1.94 -10.03
C LEU A 43 4.72 -3.03 -9.28
N ASP A 44 5.90 -2.71 -8.74
CA ASP A 44 6.72 -3.57 -7.88
C ASP A 44 6.99 -2.87 -6.55
N TRP A 45 7.11 -3.67 -5.48
CA TRP A 45 7.39 -3.13 -4.15
C TRP A 45 8.84 -2.68 -4.08
N GLU A 46 9.07 -1.41 -3.74
CA GLU A 46 10.41 -0.91 -3.40
C GLU A 46 10.81 -1.32 -1.98
N ILE A 47 9.86 -1.29 -1.05
CA ILE A 47 10.09 -1.60 0.36
C ILE A 47 10.10 -3.12 0.62
N LYS A 48 10.95 -3.53 1.56
CA LYS A 48 10.98 -4.91 2.05
C LYS A 48 9.93 -5.11 3.13
N ARG A 49 9.11 -6.15 2.98
CA ARG A 49 8.18 -6.62 4.01
C ARG A 49 8.85 -7.72 4.83
N ILE A 50 8.90 -7.55 6.15
CA ILE A 50 9.56 -8.48 7.07
C ILE A 50 8.58 -8.85 8.18
N GLY A 51 8.50 -10.14 8.52
CA GLY A 51 7.60 -10.64 9.54
C GLY A 51 6.95 -11.94 9.10
N ARG A 52 5.94 -12.38 9.84
CA ARG A 52 5.04 -13.47 9.45
C ARG A 52 3.67 -12.88 9.18
N LEU A 53 2.98 -13.42 8.17
CA LEU A 53 1.57 -13.10 7.98
C LEU A 53 0.82 -13.47 9.26
N ALA A 54 0.00 -12.54 9.74
CA ALA A 54 -0.88 -12.74 10.88
C ALA A 54 -2.12 -13.55 10.49
#